data_AF-A0A375J9N2-F1
#
_entry.id   AF-A0A375J9N2-F1
#
_cell.length_a   1.000
_cell.length_b   1.000
_cell.length_c   1.000
_cell.angle_alpha   90.00
_cell.angle_beta   90.00
_cell.angle_gamma   90.00
#
_symmetry.space_group_name_H-M   'P 1'
#
loop_
_entity.id
_entity.type
_entity.pdbx_description
1 polymer ?
#
loop_
_entity_poly.entity_id
_entity_poly.type
_entity_poly.pdbx_seq_one_letter_code
_entity_poly.pdbx_strand_id
1 'polypeptide(L)'
;MRGTVALMLLLTMGLGNAGTLSDVVIFVGDSIQIKVPRRDYTKVAENISAAGSDAEKSGVLFDIVLTKRYPSEGNASDTGTVCRETIAACQSFGRGVVPYWLDANGHLRIGSPTASVQEITLSGRRAFEAFHLCAWNQGGVNMPVGGQCYSVVLPLKTKVVSLSFLLGRYVGCQKYERCWRQELKKARWIADNVI
;
A
#
# COMPACT_ATOMS: atom_id res chain seq x y z
N MET A 1 58.28 -37.85 -0.76
CA MET A 1 57.79 -36.48 -0.54
C MET A 1 56.56 -36.27 -1.41
N ARG A 2 55.36 -36.39 -0.85
CA ARG A 2 54.07 -36.13 -1.53
C ARG A 2 53.40 -35.01 -0.74
N GLY A 3 53.28 -33.84 -1.37
CA GLY A 3 52.58 -32.69 -0.82
C GLY A 3 51.11 -32.73 -1.25
N THR A 4 50.21 -32.72 -0.27
CA THR A 4 48.76 -32.60 -0.48
C THR A 4 48.39 -31.13 -0.39
N VAL A 5 47.94 -30.53 -1.49
CA VAL A 5 47.36 -29.18 -1.49
C VAL A 5 45.87 -29.33 -1.18
N ALA A 6 45.45 -28.86 -0.01
CA ALA A 6 44.04 -28.75 0.35
C ALA A 6 43.47 -27.46 -0.24
N LEU A 7 42.56 -27.61 -1.21
CA LEU A 7 41.81 -26.52 -1.83
C LEU A 7 40.68 -26.10 -0.88
N MET A 8 40.86 -24.99 -0.16
CA MET A 8 39.78 -24.35 0.62
C MET A 8 38.87 -23.57 -0.34
N LEU A 9 37.69 -24.10 -0.66
CA LEU A 9 36.62 -23.31 -1.26
C LEU A 9 35.94 -22.47 -0.17
N LEU A 10 36.28 -21.17 -0.12
CA LEU A 10 35.43 -20.18 0.55
C LEU A 10 34.20 -19.92 -0.32
N LEU A 11 33.07 -20.51 0.05
CA LEU A 11 31.75 -20.05 -0.40
C LEU A 11 31.41 -18.77 0.36
N THR A 12 31.81 -17.62 -0.19
CA THR A 12 31.25 -16.33 0.24
C THR A 12 29.81 -16.27 -0.26
N MET A 13 28.85 -16.51 0.64
CA MET A 13 27.45 -16.16 0.41
C MET A 13 27.37 -14.63 0.30
N GLY A 14 27.37 -14.14 -0.94
CA GLY A 14 27.02 -12.76 -1.23
C GLY A 14 25.60 -12.50 -0.75
N LEU A 15 25.47 -11.78 0.36
CA LEU A 15 24.27 -11.01 0.67
C LEU A 15 24.09 -10.01 -0.47
N GLY A 16 23.38 -10.44 -1.51
CA GLY A 16 22.89 -9.56 -2.55
C GLY A 16 22.01 -8.52 -1.87
N ASN A 17 22.55 -7.31 -1.72
CA ASN A 17 21.80 -6.14 -1.30
C ASN A 17 20.69 -5.94 -2.33
N ALA A 18 19.50 -6.49 -2.06
CA ALA A 18 18.31 -6.22 -2.84
C ALA A 18 17.99 -4.74 -2.64
N GLY A 19 18.53 -3.89 -3.51
CA GLY A 19 18.39 -2.44 -3.43
C GLY A 19 16.91 -2.03 -3.31
N THR A 20 16.66 -0.94 -2.59
CA THR A 20 15.33 -0.31 -2.50
C THR A 20 15.17 0.74 -3.60
N LEU A 21 13.98 0.85 -4.20
CA LEU A 21 13.64 2.03 -5.01
C LEU A 21 13.07 2.99 -3.98
N SER A 22 13.87 3.98 -3.59
CA SER A 22 13.33 5.14 -2.92
C SER A 22 12.89 6.07 -4.04
N ASP A 23 11.62 5.98 -4.44
CA ASP A 23 11.03 7.00 -5.30
C ASP A 23 10.47 8.09 -4.38
N VAL A 24 11.06 9.28 -4.45
CA VAL A 24 10.48 10.48 -3.84
C VAL A 24 9.39 10.93 -4.79
N VAL A 25 8.13 10.89 -4.34
CA VAL A 25 7.03 11.49 -5.10
C VAL A 25 6.80 12.88 -4.54
N ILE A 26 7.22 13.87 -5.31
CA ILE A 26 7.04 15.27 -4.98
C ILE A 26 5.70 15.69 -5.56
N PHE A 27 4.71 15.95 -4.69
CA PHE A 27 3.46 16.59 -5.08
C PHE A 27 3.63 18.11 -5.00
N VAL A 28 2.75 18.85 -5.67
CA VAL A 28 2.83 20.32 -5.75
C VAL A 28 2.86 20.95 -4.35
N GLY A 29 4.06 21.38 -3.94
CA GLY A 29 4.31 22.06 -2.66
C GLY A 29 4.37 21.16 -1.42
N ASP A 30 4.35 19.83 -1.56
CA ASP A 30 4.62 18.87 -0.47
C ASP A 30 5.25 17.58 -1.02
N SER A 31 6.36 17.15 -0.42
CA SER A 31 6.90 15.82 -0.70
C SER A 31 6.33 14.79 0.28
N ILE A 32 5.85 13.66 -0.22
CA ILE A 32 5.96 12.42 0.55
C ILE A 32 7.10 11.61 -0.04
N GLN A 33 7.75 10.80 0.77
CA GLN A 33 8.60 9.76 0.25
C GLN A 33 7.97 8.40 0.51
N ILE A 34 7.82 7.59 -0.54
CA ILE A 34 7.40 6.20 -0.40
C ILE A 34 8.56 5.32 -0.85
N LYS A 35 9.04 4.46 0.05
CA LYS A 35 10.02 3.45 -0.32
C LYS A 35 9.31 2.16 -0.69
N VAL A 36 9.64 1.64 -1.87
CA VAL A 36 9.12 0.35 -2.37
C VAL A 36 10.25 -0.62 -2.71
N PRO A 37 10.06 -1.95 -2.53
CA PRO A 37 11.08 -2.92 -2.93
C PRO A 37 11.22 -2.98 -4.46
N ARG A 38 12.44 -2.80 -5.01
CA ARG A 38 12.67 -2.80 -6.47
C ARG A 38 12.26 -4.07 -7.18
N ARG A 39 12.38 -5.19 -6.47
CA ARG A 39 12.01 -6.52 -6.97
C ARG A 39 10.51 -6.65 -7.22
N ASP A 40 9.70 -5.86 -6.49
CA ASP A 40 8.24 -5.96 -6.47
C ASP A 40 7.57 -4.85 -7.30
N TYR A 41 8.17 -3.65 -7.33
CA TYR A 41 7.62 -2.47 -8.00
C TYR A 41 8.60 -1.87 -9.01
N THR A 42 8.06 -1.26 -10.06
CA THR A 42 8.83 -0.57 -11.11
C THR A 42 8.74 0.94 -11.00
N LYS A 43 7.68 1.48 -10.40
CA LYS A 43 7.42 2.92 -10.36
C LYS A 43 6.48 3.28 -9.20
N VAL A 44 6.73 4.42 -8.58
CA VAL A 44 5.76 5.16 -7.77
C VAL A 44 5.41 6.44 -8.53
N ALA A 45 4.13 6.72 -8.74
CA ALA A 45 3.68 7.90 -9.48
C ALA A 45 2.48 8.58 -8.81
N GLU A 46 2.39 9.89 -8.98
CA GLU A 46 1.13 10.62 -8.82
C GLU A 46 0.21 10.27 -10.00
N ASN A 47 -1.06 10.01 -9.72
CA ASN A 47 -2.07 9.84 -10.74
C ASN A 47 -3.03 11.05 -10.72
N ILE A 48 -2.80 12.01 -11.59
CA ILE A 48 -3.62 13.23 -11.71
C ILE A 48 -4.99 12.92 -12.38
N SER A 49 -5.25 11.66 -12.74
CA SER A 49 -6.29 11.29 -13.72
C SER A 49 -7.55 10.65 -13.15
N ALA A 50 -7.66 10.39 -11.84
CA ALA A 50 -8.69 9.46 -11.35
C ALA A 50 -9.91 10.12 -10.68
N ALA A 51 -9.84 11.35 -10.16
CA ALA A 51 -11.05 11.99 -9.67
C ALA A 51 -11.01 13.50 -9.76
N GLY A 52 -11.55 14.03 -10.88
CA GLY A 52 -11.76 15.47 -11.17
C GLY A 52 -12.64 16.24 -10.16
N SER A 53 -12.35 16.09 -8.88
CA SER A 53 -12.86 16.78 -7.73
C SER A 53 -12.15 18.13 -7.62
N ASP A 54 -12.85 19.12 -7.07
CA ASP A 54 -12.26 20.44 -6.81
C ASP A 54 -11.11 20.37 -5.79
N ALA A 55 -11.02 19.30 -5.00
CA ALA A 55 -9.94 19.01 -4.07
C ALA A 55 -8.61 18.64 -4.75
N GLU A 56 -8.64 17.88 -5.86
CA GLU A 56 -7.44 17.63 -6.67
C GLU A 56 -6.96 18.91 -7.33
N LYS A 57 -7.88 19.71 -7.87
CA LYS A 57 -7.58 21.01 -8.52
C LYS A 57 -7.01 22.05 -7.54
N SER A 58 -7.38 21.96 -6.27
CA SER A 58 -6.85 22.83 -5.20
C SER A 58 -5.57 22.27 -4.55
N GLY A 59 -5.08 21.11 -4.98
CA GLY A 59 -3.86 20.49 -4.44
C GLY A 59 -4.01 19.97 -3.01
N VAL A 60 -5.24 19.62 -2.61
CA VAL A 60 -5.56 19.11 -1.27
C VAL A 60 -5.53 17.58 -1.23
N LEU A 61 -5.88 16.91 -2.34
CA LEU A 61 -5.91 15.46 -2.48
C LEU A 61 -5.11 15.02 -3.71
N PHE A 62 -4.30 13.97 -3.57
CA PHE A 62 -3.52 13.39 -4.65
C PHE A 62 -3.60 11.87 -4.62
N ASP A 63 -3.71 11.24 -5.79
CA ASP A 63 -3.66 9.80 -5.91
C ASP A 63 -2.24 9.29 -6.14
N ILE A 64 -1.97 8.13 -5.57
CA ILE A 64 -0.71 7.41 -5.63
C ILE A 64 -0.93 6.11 -6.36
N VAL A 65 -0.08 5.80 -7.31
CA VAL A 65 -0.06 4.51 -8.00
C VAL A 65 1.31 3.86 -7.82
N LEU A 66 1.29 2.62 -7.30
CA LEU A 66 2.46 1.76 -7.15
C LEU A 66 2.40 0.68 -8.23
N THR A 67 3.18 0.83 -9.30
CA THR A 67 3.18 -0.12 -10.43
C THR A 67 3.96 -1.38 -10.08
N LYS A 68 3.30 -2.55 -10.13
CA LYS A 68 3.93 -3.84 -9.85
C LYS A 68 4.84 -4.26 -11.01
N ARG A 69 6.00 -4.82 -10.69
CA ARG A 69 6.94 -5.37 -11.69
C ARG A 69 6.41 -6.62 -12.35
N TYR A 70 5.87 -7.52 -11.54
CA TYR A 70 5.29 -8.79 -11.96
C TYR A 70 3.84 -8.81 -11.47
N PRO A 71 2.92 -8.15 -12.17
CA PRO A 71 1.54 -8.18 -11.78
C PRO A 71 1.03 -9.62 -11.95
N SER A 72 0.59 -10.21 -10.86
CA SER A 72 -0.29 -11.38 -10.94
C SER A 72 -1.64 -10.93 -11.50
N GLU A 73 -2.50 -11.90 -11.86
CA GLU A 73 -3.93 -11.61 -12.02
C GLU A 73 -4.47 -10.80 -10.82
N GLY A 74 -5.56 -10.06 -11.05
CA GLY A 74 -6.20 -9.23 -10.05
C GLY A 74 -6.01 -7.74 -10.30
N ASN A 75 -4.77 -7.22 -10.23
CA ASN A 75 -4.45 -5.81 -10.47
C ASN A 75 -2.98 -5.58 -10.85
N ALA A 76 -2.76 -4.66 -11.80
CA ALA A 76 -1.42 -4.24 -12.24
C ALA A 76 -0.68 -3.30 -11.26
N SER A 77 -1.43 -2.70 -10.33
CA SER A 77 -0.92 -1.71 -9.39
C SER A 77 -1.58 -1.83 -8.02
N ASP A 78 -0.88 -1.37 -6.99
CA ASP A 78 -1.49 -0.96 -5.74
C ASP A 78 -1.72 0.56 -5.77
N THR A 79 -2.61 1.06 -4.94
CA THR A 79 -3.03 2.47 -4.97
C THR A 79 -2.92 3.12 -3.60
N GLY A 80 -3.05 4.43 -3.56
CA GLY A 80 -3.11 5.18 -2.32
C GLY A 80 -3.53 6.62 -2.57
N THR A 81 -3.65 7.38 -1.50
CA THR A 81 -3.97 8.81 -1.54
C THR A 81 -3.13 9.59 -0.55
N VAL A 82 -2.87 10.86 -0.84
CA VAL A 82 -2.39 11.86 0.12
C VAL A 82 -3.42 12.97 0.21
N CYS A 83 -3.90 13.25 1.42
CA CYS A 83 -4.79 14.36 1.67
C CYS A 83 -4.15 15.31 2.69
N ARG A 84 -4.04 16.60 2.40
CA ARG A 84 -3.35 17.62 3.24
C ARG A 84 -4.21 18.17 4.37
N GLU A 85 -5.15 17.37 4.83
CA GLU A 85 -6.18 17.77 5.78
C GLU A 85 -6.40 16.67 6.81
N THR A 86 -7.28 16.91 7.79
CA THR A 86 -7.65 15.90 8.79
C THR A 86 -8.46 14.75 8.17
N ILE A 87 -8.49 13.57 8.81
CA ILE A 87 -9.33 12.43 8.38
C ILE A 87 -10.78 12.87 8.11
N ALA A 88 -11.35 13.67 9.01
CA ALA A 88 -12.73 14.14 8.95
C ALA A 88 -12.98 15.09 7.76
N ALA A 89 -12.00 15.91 7.39
CA ALA A 89 -12.07 16.76 6.21
C ALA A 89 -11.85 15.96 4.91
N CYS A 90 -10.86 15.07 4.91
CA CYS A 90 -10.50 14.24 3.76
C CYS A 90 -11.62 13.33 3.26
N GLN A 91 -12.44 12.76 4.16
CA GLN A 91 -13.60 11.97 3.73
C GLN A 91 -14.61 12.79 2.90
N SER A 92 -14.72 14.09 3.17
CA SER A 92 -15.68 14.99 2.51
C SER A 92 -15.21 15.38 1.11
N PHE A 93 -13.89 15.48 0.91
CA PHE A 93 -13.28 15.73 -0.40
C PHE A 93 -13.32 14.50 -1.29
N GLY A 94 -13.19 13.32 -0.69
CA GLY A 94 -12.94 12.09 -1.42
C GLY A 94 -14.07 11.64 -2.34
N ARG A 95 -15.36 11.85 -2.08
CA ARG A 95 -16.48 11.30 -2.89
C ARG A 95 -16.25 9.84 -3.39
N GLY A 96 -15.55 9.00 -2.62
CA GLY A 96 -15.17 7.62 -3.01
C GLY A 96 -13.70 7.40 -3.42
N VAL A 97 -12.86 8.43 -3.46
CA VAL A 97 -11.43 8.37 -3.81
C VAL A 97 -10.58 7.86 -2.64
N VAL A 98 -10.80 8.42 -1.44
CA VAL A 98 -10.15 7.91 -0.24
C VAL A 98 -10.84 6.60 0.19
N PRO A 99 -10.07 5.59 0.64
CA PRO A 99 -10.63 4.28 0.99
C PRO A 99 -11.26 4.27 2.40
N TYR A 100 -11.59 5.43 2.98
CA TYR A 100 -12.03 5.54 4.37
C TYR A 100 -13.09 6.63 4.58
N TRP A 101 -13.88 6.48 5.64
CA TRP A 101 -14.86 7.47 6.10
C TRP A 101 -15.11 7.31 7.60
N LEU A 102 -15.74 8.31 8.22
CA LEU A 102 -16.27 8.24 9.57
C LEU A 102 -17.75 7.86 9.48
N ASP A 103 -18.18 6.84 10.22
CA ASP A 103 -19.59 6.50 10.33
C ASP A 103 -20.36 7.55 11.17
N ALA A 104 -21.68 7.38 11.28
CA ALA A 104 -22.54 8.33 12.00
C ALA A 104 -22.15 8.52 13.48
N ASN A 105 -21.41 7.57 14.07
CA ASN A 105 -20.93 7.65 15.44
C ASN A 105 -19.49 8.20 15.52
N GLY A 106 -18.91 8.61 14.39
CA GLY A 106 -17.54 9.08 14.31
C GLY A 106 -16.49 7.96 14.28
N HIS A 107 -16.89 6.69 14.10
CA HIS A 107 -15.91 5.61 14.01
C HIS A 107 -15.32 5.51 12.59
N LEU A 108 -14.00 5.34 12.52
CA LEU A 108 -13.30 5.14 11.26
C LEU A 108 -13.70 3.80 10.62
N ARG A 109 -14.06 3.85 9.33
CA ARG A 109 -14.31 2.72 8.44
C ARG A 109 -13.33 2.79 7.29
N ILE A 110 -12.89 1.63 6.81
CA ILE A 110 -11.90 1.52 5.73
C ILE A 110 -12.35 0.42 4.75
N GLY A 111 -12.45 0.75 3.48
CA GLY A 111 -12.71 -0.16 2.35
C GLY A 111 -14.17 -0.64 2.25
N SER A 112 -14.75 -1.17 3.33
CA SER A 112 -16.15 -1.58 3.37
C SER A 112 -16.83 -1.30 4.71
N PRO A 113 -18.17 -1.13 4.76
CA PRO A 113 -18.91 -0.90 6.00
C PRO A 113 -18.77 -2.05 7.01
N THR A 114 -18.50 -3.26 6.51
CA THR A 114 -18.43 -4.50 7.30
C THR A 114 -17.01 -4.88 7.71
N ALA A 115 -15.99 -4.25 7.13
CA ALA A 115 -14.60 -4.52 7.49
C ALA A 115 -14.31 -4.02 8.91
N SER A 116 -13.64 -4.87 9.69
CA SER A 116 -13.12 -4.46 11.01
C SER A 116 -11.87 -3.60 10.81
N VAL A 117 -11.89 -2.41 11.40
CA VAL A 117 -10.72 -1.52 11.47
C VAL A 117 -9.96 -1.81 12.75
N GLN A 118 -8.65 -1.97 12.64
CA GLN A 118 -7.76 -2.17 13.78
C GLN A 118 -6.76 -1.01 13.85
N GLU A 119 -6.56 -0.51 15.06
CA GLU A 119 -5.47 0.42 15.33
C GLU A 119 -4.17 -0.37 15.52
N ILE A 120 -3.12 0.05 14.81
CA ILE A 120 -1.80 -0.53 14.85
C ILE A 120 -0.74 0.56 15.04
N THR A 121 0.49 0.15 15.30
CA THR A 121 1.65 1.05 15.33
C THR A 121 2.64 0.65 14.24
N LEU A 122 3.02 1.61 13.39
CA LEU A 122 4.05 1.47 12.36
C LEU A 122 5.14 2.53 12.61
N SER A 123 6.38 2.10 12.88
CA SER A 123 7.51 2.98 13.21
C SER A 123 7.20 3.98 14.33
N GLY A 124 6.50 3.53 15.37
CA GLY A 124 6.08 4.38 16.49
C GLY A 124 4.96 5.37 16.17
N ARG A 125 4.37 5.32 14.96
CA ARG A 125 3.25 6.16 14.55
C ARG A 125 1.96 5.36 14.57
N ARG A 126 0.88 6.04 14.97
CA ARG A 126 -0.48 5.50 14.91
C ARG A 126 -0.87 5.26 13.45
N ALA A 127 -1.44 4.09 13.17
CA ALA A 127 -2.01 3.76 11.88
C ALA A 127 -3.28 2.93 12.08
N PHE A 128 -4.13 2.91 11.07
CA PHE A 128 -5.35 2.10 11.08
C PHE A 128 -5.35 1.19 9.88
N GLU A 129 -5.60 -0.10 10.08
CA GLU A 129 -5.67 -1.06 9.00
C GLU A 129 -7.02 -1.76 8.93
N ALA A 130 -7.38 -2.21 7.74
CA ALA A 130 -8.54 -3.06 7.52
C ALA A 130 -8.33 -4.03 6.37
N PHE A 131 -9.08 -5.12 6.44
CA PHE A 131 -9.11 -6.18 5.45
C PHE A 131 -10.51 -6.25 4.87
N HIS A 132 -10.64 -6.02 3.57
CA HIS A 132 -11.94 -5.95 2.89
C HIS A 132 -11.86 -6.67 1.55
N LEU A 133 -13.02 -7.09 1.05
CA LEU A 133 -13.14 -7.65 -0.29
C LEU A 133 -13.02 -6.53 -1.33
N CYS A 134 -12.40 -6.86 -2.46
CA CYS A 134 -12.21 -5.92 -3.55
C CYS A 134 -12.29 -6.62 -4.91
N ALA A 135 -12.25 -5.82 -5.97
CA ALA A 135 -12.29 -6.31 -7.33
C ALA A 135 -11.07 -7.20 -7.65
N TRP A 136 -11.31 -8.22 -8.47
CA TRP A 136 -10.28 -9.09 -9.03
C TRP A 136 -10.50 -9.25 -10.52
N ASN A 137 -9.50 -8.88 -11.31
CA ASN A 137 -9.52 -9.03 -12.76
C ASN A 137 -8.78 -10.29 -13.19
N GLN A 138 -9.47 -11.24 -13.81
CA GLN A 138 -8.89 -12.47 -14.36
C GLN A 138 -9.31 -12.64 -15.82
N GLY A 139 -8.35 -12.72 -16.74
CA GLY A 139 -8.65 -12.93 -18.17
C GLY A 139 -9.60 -11.90 -18.78
N GLY A 140 -9.55 -10.64 -18.31
CA GLY A 140 -10.47 -9.57 -18.75
C GLY A 140 -11.83 -9.57 -18.06
N VAL A 141 -12.12 -10.54 -17.19
CA VAL A 141 -13.35 -10.59 -16.39
C VAL A 141 -13.11 -9.89 -15.05
N ASN A 142 -13.91 -8.85 -14.77
CA ASN A 142 -13.91 -8.17 -13.49
C ASN A 142 -14.85 -8.88 -12.51
N MET A 143 -14.31 -9.36 -11.39
CA MET A 143 -15.07 -9.93 -10.27
C MET A 143 -15.06 -8.93 -9.10
N PRO A 144 -16.14 -8.16 -8.86
CA PRO A 144 -16.14 -7.03 -7.92
C PRO A 144 -15.77 -7.39 -6.46
N VAL A 145 -15.97 -8.64 -6.07
CA VAL A 145 -15.65 -9.18 -4.73
C VAL A 145 -14.78 -10.43 -4.82
N GLY A 146 -13.98 -10.56 -5.89
CA GLY A 146 -13.13 -11.72 -6.13
C GLY A 146 -11.76 -11.67 -5.46
N GLY A 147 -11.36 -10.51 -4.93
CA GLY A 147 -10.06 -10.24 -4.33
C GLY A 147 -10.13 -9.98 -2.83
N GLN A 148 -9.01 -10.21 -2.15
CA GLN A 148 -8.77 -9.77 -0.78
C GLN A 148 -7.82 -8.58 -0.79
N CYS A 149 -8.28 -7.44 -0.27
CA CYS A 149 -7.48 -6.24 -0.13
C CYS A 149 -7.11 -5.95 1.33
N TYR A 150 -6.01 -5.23 1.46
CA TYR A 150 -5.49 -4.64 2.70
C TYR A 150 -5.38 -3.14 2.49
N SER A 151 -6.00 -2.35 3.35
CA SER A 151 -5.83 -0.90 3.34
C SER A 151 -5.31 -0.42 4.68
N VAL A 152 -4.47 0.61 4.63
CA VAL A 152 -3.90 1.27 5.79
C VAL A 152 -4.04 2.78 5.66
N VAL A 153 -4.44 3.44 6.74
CA VAL A 153 -4.57 4.89 6.87
C VAL A 153 -3.57 5.38 7.90
N LEU A 154 -2.72 6.31 7.48
CA LEU A 154 -1.59 6.89 8.19
C LEU A 154 -1.89 8.37 8.46
N PRO A 155 -2.47 8.71 9.62
CA PRO A 155 -2.57 10.10 10.04
C PRO A 155 -1.19 10.64 10.39
N LEU A 156 -0.67 11.56 9.57
CA LEU A 156 0.53 12.34 9.83
C LEU A 156 0.14 13.72 10.38
N LYS A 157 1.13 14.50 10.86
CA LYS A 157 0.87 15.77 11.56
C LYS A 157 0.00 16.76 10.77
N THR A 158 0.17 16.82 9.46
CA THR A 158 -0.48 17.81 8.58
C THR A 158 -1.19 17.17 7.39
N LYS A 159 -1.26 15.84 7.33
CA LYS A 159 -1.80 15.10 6.19
C LYS A 159 -2.21 13.70 6.58
N VAL A 160 -3.09 13.10 5.79
CA VAL A 160 -3.46 11.69 5.88
C VAL A 160 -2.99 11.00 4.62
N VAL A 161 -2.18 9.94 4.78
CA VAL A 161 -1.82 9.06 3.67
C VAL A 161 -2.64 7.78 3.79
N SER A 162 -3.23 7.32 2.70
CA SER A 162 -3.85 6.00 2.65
C SER A 162 -3.17 5.15 1.58
N LEU A 163 -3.05 3.85 1.83
CA LEU A 163 -2.52 2.88 0.86
C LEU A 163 -3.44 1.67 0.83
N SER A 164 -3.65 1.10 -0.36
CA SER A 164 -4.52 -0.04 -0.62
C SER A 164 -3.78 -1.05 -1.49
N PHE A 165 -3.65 -2.27 -0.98
CA PHE A 165 -2.90 -3.37 -1.57
C PHE A 165 -3.82 -4.54 -1.87
N LEU A 166 -3.72 -5.09 -3.09
CA LEU A 166 -4.34 -6.38 -3.39
C LEU A 166 -3.43 -7.49 -2.87
N LEU A 167 -3.91 -8.25 -1.88
CA LEU A 167 -3.18 -9.39 -1.32
C LEU A 167 -3.24 -10.61 -2.24
N GLY A 168 -4.40 -10.83 -2.85
CA GLY A 168 -4.59 -11.94 -3.79
C GLY A 168 -6.07 -12.27 -3.96
N ARG A 169 -6.35 -13.41 -4.61
CA ARG A 169 -7.73 -13.90 -4.80
C ARG A 169 -8.36 -14.21 -3.45
N TYR A 170 -9.62 -13.83 -3.26
CA TYR A 170 -10.37 -14.19 -2.07
C TYR A 170 -10.63 -15.70 -2.03
N VAL A 171 -10.24 -16.33 -0.92
CA VAL A 171 -10.37 -17.78 -0.68
C VAL A 171 -11.05 -18.08 0.66
N GLY A 172 -11.74 -17.10 1.26
CA GLY A 172 -12.44 -17.31 2.54
C GLY A 172 -11.52 -17.41 3.77
N CYS A 173 -10.29 -16.89 3.69
CA CYS A 173 -9.36 -16.98 4.81
C CYS A 173 -9.77 -16.07 5.98
N GLN A 174 -9.92 -16.66 7.18
CA GLN A 174 -10.23 -15.92 8.40
C GLN A 174 -8.99 -15.36 9.12
N LYS A 175 -7.80 -15.94 8.91
CA LYS A 175 -6.55 -15.53 9.56
C LYS A 175 -5.59 -14.89 8.56
N TYR A 176 -5.81 -13.61 8.27
CA TYR A 176 -5.08 -12.88 7.23
C TYR A 176 -3.56 -12.93 7.40
N GLU A 177 -3.05 -12.79 8.62
CA GLU A 177 -1.60 -12.85 8.90
C GLU A 177 -0.96 -14.20 8.57
N ARG A 178 -1.76 -15.27 8.50
CA ARG A 178 -1.31 -16.60 8.08
C ARG A 178 -1.38 -16.77 6.57
N CYS A 179 -2.51 -16.41 5.97
CA CYS A 179 -2.75 -16.64 4.53
C CYS A 179 -1.96 -15.70 3.63
N TRP A 180 -1.80 -14.45 4.05
CA TRP A 180 -1.18 -13.38 3.27
C TRP A 180 0.08 -12.86 3.97
N ARG A 181 0.79 -13.74 4.68
CA ARG A 181 1.91 -13.34 5.55
C ARG A 181 2.96 -12.52 4.81
N GLN A 182 3.30 -12.92 3.58
CA GLN A 182 4.36 -12.27 2.82
C GLN A 182 3.89 -10.93 2.25
N GLU A 183 2.68 -10.90 1.70
CA GLU A 183 2.03 -9.74 1.12
C GLU A 183 1.78 -8.67 2.18
N LEU A 184 1.30 -9.07 3.36
CA LEU A 184 1.08 -8.16 4.49
C LEU A 184 2.38 -7.64 5.09
N LYS A 185 3.39 -8.50 5.24
CA LYS A 185 4.71 -8.03 5.68
C LYS A 185 5.26 -6.98 4.72
N LYS A 186 5.09 -7.18 3.41
CA LYS A 186 5.50 -6.22 2.39
C LYS A 186 4.69 -4.92 2.45
N ALA A 187 3.36 -5.02 2.48
CA ALA A 187 2.46 -3.87 2.54
C ALA A 187 2.70 -3.01 3.78
N ARG A 188 2.79 -3.65 4.97
CA ARG A 188 3.14 -2.97 6.22
C ARG A 188 4.53 -2.35 6.15
N TRP A 189 5.54 -3.01 5.56
CA TRP A 189 6.87 -2.42 5.37
C TRP A 189 6.84 -1.16 4.48
N ILE A 190 6.06 -1.16 3.39
CA ILE A 190 5.90 0.03 2.54
C ILE A 190 5.26 1.17 3.34
N ALA A 191 4.15 0.89 4.03
CA ALA A 191 3.45 1.86 4.86
C ALA A 191 4.34 2.43 5.99
N ASP A 192 5.15 1.56 6.59
CA ASP A 192 6.13 1.91 7.63
C ASP A 192 7.20 2.88 7.13
N ASN A 193 7.52 2.83 5.83
CA ASN A 193 8.52 3.65 5.15
C ASN A 193 7.93 4.84 4.37
N VAL A 194 6.69 5.24 4.65
CA VAL A 194 6.14 6.52 4.19
C VAL A 194 6.66 7.63 5.10
N ILE A 195 7.25 8.67 4.51
CA ILE A 195 7.82 9.85 5.20
C ILE A 195 7.09 11.11 4.73
#